data_AF-A0A2J6I369-F1
#
_entry.id   AF-A0A2J6I369-F1
#
_cell.length_a   1.000
_cell.length_b   1.000
_cell.length_c   1.000
_cell.angle_alpha   90.00
_cell.angle_beta   90.00
_cell.angle_gamma   90.00
#
_symmetry.space_group_name_H-M   'P 1'
#
loop_
_entity.id
_entity.type
_entity.pdbx_description
1 polymer ?
#
loop_
_entity_poly.entity_id
_entity_poly.type
_entity_poly.pdbx_seq_one_letter_code
_entity_poly.pdbx_strand_id
1 'polypeptide(L)'
;MIVTIAAHAQQRANIWYFGNHLGIDFSSGSPEVLENSSMLAEAGCSSICDENGNLLFYTNGNKVWNKNHDLMLNGDSLNGSQLVNQNSVIVPKPLCDSLYYLFTINDYDSLRGFNYSVVNINKDFGRGKIVEKNTSVSKNLLEKIAAVKHCNNIDYWVVTHGYSNSFFVYLLSEEGFNTDTVKSKTGTAPK
;
A
#
# COMPACT_ATOMS: atom_id res chain seq x y z
N MET A 1 -14.15 -41.06 1.32
CA MET A 1 -12.97 -40.42 0.70
C MET A 1 -13.04 -38.95 1.05
N ILE A 2 -12.19 -38.46 1.94
CA ILE A 2 -12.13 -37.04 2.29
C ILE A 2 -11.13 -36.41 1.33
N VAL A 3 -11.61 -35.52 0.46
CA VAL A 3 -10.75 -34.73 -0.43
C VAL A 3 -10.43 -33.44 0.31
N THR A 4 -9.19 -33.29 0.74
CA THR A 4 -8.64 -32.02 1.22
C THR A 4 -8.38 -31.14 0.01
N ILE A 5 -9.15 -30.07 -0.15
CA ILE A 5 -8.89 -29.04 -1.16
C ILE A 5 -7.95 -28.03 -0.49
N ALA A 6 -6.78 -27.80 -1.08
CA ALA A 6 -5.91 -26.72 -0.64
C ALA A 6 -6.65 -25.39 -0.83
N ALA A 7 -6.86 -24.65 0.25
CA ALA A 7 -7.33 -23.28 0.15
C ALA A 7 -6.19 -22.43 -0.41
N HIS A 8 -6.36 -21.88 -1.61
CA HIS A 8 -5.44 -20.86 -2.13
C HIS A 8 -5.70 -19.56 -1.37
N ALA A 9 -4.82 -19.23 -0.42
CA ALA A 9 -4.74 -17.87 0.08
C ALA A 9 -4.31 -16.95 -1.08
N GLN A 10 -4.78 -15.69 -1.08
CA GLN A 10 -4.38 -14.71 -2.09
C GLN A 10 -2.87 -14.47 -1.96
N GLN A 11 -2.10 -14.81 -2.99
CA GLN A 11 -0.63 -14.74 -2.98
C GLN A 11 -0.08 -13.31 -3.11
N ARG A 12 -0.96 -12.30 -2.94
CA ARG A 12 -0.65 -10.87 -3.10
C ARG A 12 0.38 -10.34 -2.09
N ALA A 13 0.75 -11.15 -1.09
CA ALA A 13 1.74 -10.82 -0.08
C ALA A 13 2.84 -11.90 0.04
N ASN A 14 3.18 -12.62 -1.03
CA ASN A 14 4.26 -13.62 -1.00
C ASN A 14 5.65 -13.01 -0.85
N ILE A 15 5.89 -11.82 -1.40
CA ILE A 15 7.20 -11.16 -1.39
C ILE A 15 7.13 -9.87 -0.59
N TRP A 16 7.89 -9.81 0.50
CA TRP A 16 7.97 -8.69 1.41
C TRP A 16 9.27 -7.95 1.16
N TYR A 17 9.23 -6.73 0.66
CA TYR A 17 10.40 -5.85 0.58
C TYR A 17 10.32 -4.79 1.67
N PHE A 18 11.40 -4.65 2.46
CA PHE A 18 11.42 -3.76 3.62
C PHE A 18 12.85 -3.36 4.00
N GLY A 19 12.98 -2.35 4.86
CA GLY A 19 14.25 -1.97 5.44
C GLY A 19 15.27 -1.47 4.43
N ASN A 20 16.53 -1.85 4.62
CA ASN A 20 17.67 -1.41 3.82
C ASN A 20 18.12 -2.53 2.87
N HIS A 21 17.66 -2.48 1.62
CA HIS A 21 18.03 -3.42 0.55
C HIS A 21 17.66 -4.90 0.80
N LEU A 22 16.65 -5.17 1.63
CA LEU A 22 16.25 -6.54 1.99
C LEU A 22 14.82 -6.89 1.58
N GLY A 23 14.55 -8.18 1.52
CA GLY A 23 13.22 -8.76 1.44
C GLY A 23 13.18 -10.22 1.91
N ILE A 24 11.97 -10.75 1.99
CA ILE A 24 11.69 -12.15 2.27
C ILE A 24 10.66 -12.66 1.26
N ASP A 25 10.94 -13.80 0.63
CA ASP A 25 10.02 -14.53 -0.23
C ASP A 25 9.45 -15.74 0.52
N PHE A 26 8.14 -15.91 0.49
CA PHE A 26 7.43 -17.04 1.09
C PHE A 26 6.91 -18.05 0.05
N SER A 27 7.22 -17.86 -1.24
CA SER A 27 6.62 -18.62 -2.35
C SER A 27 7.00 -20.10 -2.36
N SER A 28 8.15 -20.49 -1.78
CA SER A 28 8.59 -21.90 -1.72
C SER A 28 8.02 -22.68 -0.53
N GLY A 29 7.24 -22.02 0.35
CA GLY A 29 6.73 -22.61 1.59
C GLY A 29 7.71 -22.55 2.77
N SER A 30 8.94 -22.07 2.54
CA SER A 30 9.89 -21.65 3.57
C SER A 30 10.33 -20.21 3.29
N PRO A 31 10.60 -19.38 4.31
CA PRO A 31 11.06 -18.01 4.09
C PRO A 31 12.46 -17.99 3.47
N GLU A 32 12.62 -17.34 2.33
CA GLU A 32 13.88 -17.13 1.62
C GLU A 32 14.29 -15.65 1.67
N VAL A 33 15.56 -15.37 1.97
CA VAL A 33 16.06 -14.00 2.05
C VAL A 33 16.35 -13.45 0.65
N LEU A 34 15.92 -12.22 0.39
CA LEU A 34 16.19 -11.46 -0.82
C LEU A 34 17.07 -10.25 -0.50
N GLU A 35 18.10 -10.00 -1.30
CA GLU A 35 19.07 -8.90 -1.12
C GLU A 35 19.13 -7.95 -2.33
N ASN A 36 18.14 -8.05 -3.22
CA ASN A 36 18.05 -7.33 -4.49
C ASN A 36 17.14 -6.09 -4.44
N SER A 37 16.65 -5.71 -3.26
CA SER A 37 15.78 -4.54 -3.12
C SER A 37 16.55 -3.25 -3.37
N SER A 38 16.07 -2.41 -4.30
CA SER A 38 16.59 -1.04 -4.49
C SER A 38 16.15 -0.03 -3.43
N MET A 39 15.38 -0.45 -2.43
CA MET A 39 14.78 0.46 -1.45
C MET A 39 15.67 0.66 -0.22
N LEU A 40 15.71 1.91 0.22
CA LEU A 40 16.02 2.29 1.59
C LEU A 40 14.71 2.70 2.27
N ALA A 41 14.37 2.05 3.38
CA ALA A 41 13.23 2.40 4.22
C ALA A 41 13.64 2.31 5.69
N GLU A 42 13.73 3.43 6.37
CA GLU A 42 14.07 3.47 7.81
C GLU A 42 12.89 3.03 8.68
N ALA A 43 11.67 3.26 8.18
CA ALA A 43 10.44 2.96 8.87
C ALA A 43 9.43 2.26 7.93
N GLY A 44 8.44 2.98 7.40
CA GLY A 44 7.35 2.41 6.63
C GLY A 44 7.70 2.03 5.19
N CYS A 45 7.09 0.94 4.74
CA CYS A 45 7.17 0.47 3.37
C CYS A 45 5.94 -0.39 3.01
N SER A 46 5.80 -0.72 1.74
CA SER A 46 4.78 -1.64 1.24
C SER A 46 5.27 -2.35 -0.01
N SER A 47 4.94 -3.62 -0.18
CA SER A 47 5.11 -4.38 -1.43
C SER A 47 3.80 -5.08 -1.78
N ILE A 48 3.60 -5.37 -3.07
CA ILE A 48 2.45 -6.14 -3.52
C ILE A 48 2.83 -7.10 -4.65
N CYS A 49 2.23 -8.29 -4.58
CA CYS A 49 2.31 -9.31 -5.63
C CYS A 49 0.97 -9.41 -6.38
N ASP A 50 1.01 -10.07 -7.54
CA ASP A 50 -0.19 -10.52 -8.25
C ASP A 50 -0.84 -11.71 -7.54
N GLU A 51 -1.92 -12.24 -8.12
CA GLU A 51 -2.66 -13.38 -7.56
C GLU A 51 -1.88 -14.70 -7.63
N ASN A 52 -0.82 -14.75 -8.43
CA ASN A 52 0.07 -15.88 -8.60
C ASN A 52 1.34 -15.77 -7.75
N GLY A 53 1.47 -14.73 -6.92
CA GLY A 53 2.62 -14.52 -6.05
C GLY A 53 3.80 -13.79 -6.69
N ASN A 54 3.67 -13.30 -7.92
CA ASN A 54 4.76 -12.57 -8.58
C ASN A 54 4.77 -11.11 -8.12
N LEU A 55 5.96 -10.58 -7.80
CA LEU A 55 6.13 -9.17 -7.45
C LEU A 55 5.58 -8.26 -8.56
N LEU A 56 4.80 -7.25 -8.17
CA LEU A 56 4.35 -6.17 -9.06
C LEU A 56 5.20 -4.91 -8.84
N PHE A 57 5.24 -4.43 -7.61
CA PHE A 57 6.01 -3.25 -7.20
C PHE A 57 6.09 -3.12 -5.67
N TYR A 58 6.95 -2.22 -5.21
CA TYR A 58 7.14 -1.90 -3.79
C TYR A 58 7.55 -0.43 -3.60
N THR A 59 7.43 0.08 -2.38
CA THR A 59 7.62 1.50 -2.06
C THR A 59 8.05 1.73 -0.61
N ASN A 60 8.82 2.80 -0.40
CA ASN A 60 9.11 3.35 0.93
C ASN A 60 8.23 4.58 1.25
N GLY A 61 7.18 4.83 0.47
CA GLY A 61 6.33 6.01 0.56
C GLY A 61 6.84 7.24 -0.21
N ASN A 62 8.14 7.36 -0.51
CA ASN A 62 8.68 8.45 -1.33
C ASN A 62 8.97 8.05 -2.78
N LYS A 63 9.35 6.79 -3.00
CA LYS A 63 9.66 6.21 -4.30
C LYS A 63 8.94 4.88 -4.47
N VAL A 64 8.64 4.53 -5.72
CA VAL A 64 8.08 3.24 -6.13
C VAL A 64 9.04 2.56 -7.07
N TRP A 65 9.39 1.32 -6.79
CA TRP A 65 10.20 0.46 -7.65
C TRP A 65 9.33 -0.64 -8.25
N ASN A 66 9.55 -0.93 -9.52
CA ASN A 66 8.81 -1.97 -10.23
C ASN A 66 9.36 -3.38 -9.92
N LYS A 67 8.74 -4.38 -10.54
CA LYS A 67 9.14 -5.79 -10.40
C LYS A 67 10.58 -6.13 -10.79
N ASN A 68 11.25 -5.28 -11.56
CA ASN A 68 12.65 -5.44 -11.96
C ASN A 68 13.62 -4.69 -11.02
N HIS A 69 13.12 -4.13 -9.92
CA HIS A 69 13.88 -3.30 -8.97
C HIS A 69 14.33 -1.94 -9.53
N ASP A 70 13.85 -1.56 -10.72
CA ASP A 70 14.07 -0.23 -11.28
C ASP A 70 13.08 0.76 -10.69
N LEU A 71 13.46 2.04 -10.62
CA LEU A 71 12.52 3.12 -10.31
C LEU A 71 11.37 3.09 -11.33
N MET A 72 10.13 2.98 -10.85
CA MET A 72 8.94 2.95 -11.70
C MET A 72 8.79 4.28 -12.44
N LEU A 73 8.23 4.26 -13.65
CA LEU A 73 7.98 5.50 -14.39
C LEU A 73 7.02 6.41 -13.62
N ASN A 74 7.43 7.67 -13.42
CA ASN A 74 6.75 8.62 -12.54
C ASN A 74 6.65 8.12 -11.08
N GLY A 75 7.52 7.20 -10.66
CA GLY A 75 7.56 6.58 -9.35
C GLY A 75 8.39 7.34 -8.32
N ASP A 76 8.97 8.48 -8.66
CA ASP A 76 9.70 9.36 -7.75
C ASP A 76 8.80 10.42 -7.09
N SER A 77 9.32 11.09 -6.06
CA SER A 77 8.71 12.30 -5.49
C SER A 77 7.27 12.12 -5.00
N LEU A 78 6.96 10.98 -4.39
CA LEU A 78 5.66 10.79 -3.73
C LEU A 78 5.59 11.53 -2.39
N ASN A 79 4.40 12.00 -2.07
CA ASN A 79 4.04 12.64 -0.81
C ASN A 79 3.83 11.61 0.30
N GLY A 80 4.83 10.76 0.56
CA GLY A 80 4.96 9.95 1.76
C GLY A 80 6.23 10.32 2.52
N SER A 81 6.68 9.45 3.43
CA SER A 81 7.98 9.59 4.08
C SER A 81 8.52 8.26 4.56
N GLN A 82 9.70 7.87 4.08
CA GLN A 82 10.41 6.68 4.53
C GLN A 82 10.79 6.68 6.03
N LEU A 83 10.63 7.83 6.72
CA LEU A 83 10.92 8.01 8.14
C LEU A 83 9.67 7.81 9.03
N VAL A 84 8.48 7.73 8.43
CA VAL A 84 7.21 7.54 9.14
C VAL A 84 6.90 6.05 9.28
N ASN A 85 6.49 5.61 10.48
CA ASN A 85 6.32 4.19 10.84
C ASN A 85 5.47 3.37 9.85
N GLN A 86 4.18 3.68 9.71
CA GLN A 86 3.30 3.00 8.76
C GLN A 86 2.83 4.04 7.77
N ASN A 87 3.68 4.31 6.78
CA ASN A 87 3.54 5.45 5.87
C ASN A 87 2.75 5.13 4.59
N SER A 88 2.56 3.86 4.25
CA SER A 88 1.97 3.48 2.97
C SER A 88 1.16 2.18 3.08
N VAL A 89 0.18 2.06 2.19
CA VAL A 89 -0.51 0.80 1.91
C VAL A 89 -0.90 0.77 0.44
N ILE A 90 -0.75 -0.39 -0.18
CA ILE A 90 -1.13 -0.63 -1.57
C ILE A 90 -2.41 -1.46 -1.60
N VAL A 91 -3.40 -1.00 -2.37
CA VAL A 91 -4.71 -1.68 -2.47
C VAL A 91 -5.08 -1.83 -3.96
N PRO A 92 -5.41 -3.04 -4.45
CA PRO A 92 -5.92 -3.19 -5.81
C PRO A 92 -7.24 -2.44 -5.95
N LYS A 93 -7.45 -1.77 -7.08
CA LYS A 93 -8.75 -1.18 -7.39
C LYS A 93 -9.76 -2.33 -7.60
N PRO A 94 -10.91 -2.34 -6.89
CA PRO A 94 -11.93 -3.34 -7.10
C PRO A 94 -12.35 -3.45 -8.57
N LEU A 95 -12.52 -4.71 -9.00
CA LEU A 95 -12.92 -5.09 -10.36
C LEU A 95 -11.99 -4.54 -11.47
N CYS A 96 -10.71 -4.28 -11.14
CA CYS A 96 -9.71 -3.83 -12.12
C CYS A 96 -8.33 -4.42 -11.84
N ASP A 97 -7.88 -5.34 -12.69
CA ASP A 97 -6.64 -6.09 -12.45
C ASP A 97 -5.35 -5.29 -12.70
N SER A 98 -5.48 -4.09 -13.29
CA SER A 98 -4.34 -3.28 -13.71
C SER A 98 -4.10 -2.02 -12.87
N LEU A 99 -5.05 -1.64 -12.02
CA LEU A 99 -4.99 -0.40 -11.24
C LEU A 99 -4.84 -0.69 -9.75
N TYR A 100 -3.93 0.05 -9.12
CA TYR A 100 -3.65 -0.05 -7.69
C TYR A 100 -3.61 1.34 -7.10
N TYR A 101 -4.29 1.53 -5.98
CA TYR A 101 -4.16 2.72 -5.15
C TYR A 101 -2.96 2.55 -4.23
N LEU A 102 -2.04 3.51 -4.28
CA LEU A 102 -0.95 3.66 -3.32
C LEU A 102 -1.30 4.84 -2.42
N PHE A 103 -1.66 4.53 -1.20
CA PHE A 103 -1.94 5.52 -0.17
C PHE A 103 -0.67 5.86 0.60
N THR A 104 -0.46 7.13 0.91
CA THR A 104 0.71 7.61 1.65
C THR A 104 0.37 8.61 2.74
N ILE A 105 1.13 8.56 3.84
CA ILE A 105 1.17 9.57 4.90
C ILE A 105 2.57 10.20 4.88
N ASN A 106 2.64 11.53 4.87
CA ASN A 106 3.90 12.28 4.91
C ASN A 106 4.17 12.92 6.28
N ASP A 107 5.37 13.48 6.44
CA ASP A 107 5.86 14.22 7.62
C ASP A 107 6.36 15.65 7.28
N TYR A 108 6.22 16.09 6.03
CA TYR A 108 6.77 17.37 5.56
C TYR A 108 6.05 18.61 6.10
N ASP A 109 4.77 18.50 6.44
CA ASP A 109 4.01 19.59 7.06
C ASP A 109 3.71 19.27 8.53
N SER A 110 3.50 20.32 9.33
CA SER A 110 3.16 20.19 10.75
C SER A 110 1.88 19.38 11.01
N LEU A 111 1.16 19.00 9.94
CA LEU A 111 -0.16 18.38 10.01
C LEU A 111 -0.20 16.96 9.41
N ARG A 112 0.88 16.38 8.88
CA ARG A 112 0.92 15.06 8.22
C ARG A 112 -0.22 14.84 7.21
N GLY A 113 0.07 15.06 5.93
CA GLY A 113 -0.90 14.86 4.85
C GLY A 113 -1.12 13.40 4.49
N PHE A 114 -2.40 13.03 4.33
CA PHE A 114 -2.83 11.78 3.71
C PHE A 114 -3.12 12.01 2.23
N ASN A 115 -2.48 11.20 1.40
CA ASN A 115 -2.53 11.32 -0.04
C ASN A 115 -2.75 9.94 -0.66
N TYR A 116 -3.15 9.91 -1.92
CA TYR A 116 -3.06 8.71 -2.74
C TYR A 116 -2.44 9.00 -4.09
N SER A 117 -1.96 7.95 -4.72
CA SER A 117 -1.54 7.89 -6.11
C SER A 117 -2.15 6.64 -6.74
N VAL A 118 -2.35 6.65 -8.05
CA VAL A 118 -2.84 5.48 -8.81
C VAL A 118 -1.73 4.94 -9.68
N VAL A 119 -1.39 3.67 -9.48
CA VAL A 119 -0.43 2.91 -10.26
C VAL A 119 -1.18 2.09 -11.31
N ASN A 120 -0.77 2.17 -12.57
CA ASN A 120 -1.21 1.25 -13.62
C ASN A 120 -0.07 0.32 -14.00
N ILE A 121 -0.20 -0.97 -13.68
CA ILE A 121 0.88 -1.97 -13.89
C ILE A 121 1.07 -2.39 -15.35
N ASN A 122 0.08 -2.14 -16.23
CA ASN A 122 0.17 -2.47 -17.66
C ASN A 122 0.92 -1.40 -18.48
N LYS A 123 1.24 -0.25 -17.88
CA LYS A 123 2.03 0.81 -18.54
C LYS A 123 3.52 0.47 -18.55
N ASP A 124 4.27 1.23 -19.34
CA ASP A 124 5.73 1.06 -19.48
C ASP A 124 6.13 -0.40 -19.77
N PHE A 125 5.51 -1.00 -20.79
CA PHE A 125 5.76 -2.39 -21.20
C PHE A 125 5.57 -3.42 -20.07
N GLY A 126 4.60 -3.19 -19.19
CA GLY A 126 4.32 -4.08 -18.04
C GLY A 126 5.25 -3.87 -16.84
N ARG A 127 6.02 -2.78 -16.82
CA ARG A 127 6.83 -2.34 -15.66
C ARG A 127 6.06 -1.37 -14.75
N GLY A 128 4.91 -0.89 -15.18
CA GLY A 128 4.05 0.00 -14.42
C GLY A 128 4.41 1.47 -14.50
N LYS A 129 3.41 2.32 -14.24
CA LYS A 129 3.54 3.78 -14.19
C LYS A 129 2.58 4.35 -13.15
N ILE A 130 3.01 5.37 -12.42
CA ILE A 130 2.07 6.21 -11.65
C ILE A 130 1.30 7.13 -12.62
N VAL A 131 0.01 6.91 -12.76
CA VAL A 131 -0.87 7.63 -13.70
C VAL A 131 -1.61 8.81 -13.06
N GLU A 132 -1.80 8.77 -11.74
CA GLU A 132 -2.28 9.88 -10.91
C GLU A 132 -1.36 9.94 -9.68
N LYS A 133 -0.85 11.11 -9.33
CA LYS A 133 0.20 11.25 -8.31
C LYS A 133 -0.19 12.29 -7.27
N ASN A 134 0.01 11.94 -6.00
CA ASN A 134 -0.05 12.88 -4.87
C ASN A 134 -1.39 13.61 -4.70
N THR A 135 -2.51 12.96 -5.01
CA THR A 135 -3.83 13.52 -4.76
C THR A 135 -4.06 13.61 -3.26
N SER A 136 -4.22 14.84 -2.75
CA SER A 136 -4.40 15.10 -1.32
C SER A 136 -5.82 14.76 -0.87
N VAL A 137 -5.95 14.05 0.25
CA VAL A 137 -7.24 13.61 0.81
C VAL A 137 -7.55 14.40 2.08
N SER A 138 -6.63 14.40 3.04
CA SER A 138 -6.82 15.06 4.32
C SER A 138 -5.49 15.39 4.99
N LYS A 139 -5.57 16.12 6.10
CA LYS A 139 -4.45 16.49 6.97
C LYS A 139 -4.84 16.26 8.43
N ASN A 140 -3.91 16.48 9.34
CA ASN A 140 -4.01 16.30 10.80
C ASN A 140 -4.10 14.84 11.24
N LEU A 141 -3.29 13.98 10.61
CA LEU A 141 -3.25 12.55 10.91
C LEU A 141 -2.00 12.17 11.71
N LEU A 142 -2.04 10.96 12.26
CA LEU A 142 -0.91 10.27 12.86
C LEU A 142 -0.36 9.22 11.90
N GLU A 143 0.77 8.63 12.29
CA GLU A 143 1.49 7.61 11.53
C GLU A 143 0.82 6.24 11.59
N LYS A 144 -0.39 6.09 11.05
CA LYS A 144 -1.06 4.79 10.92
C LYS A 144 -2.00 4.80 9.72
N ILE A 145 -1.74 3.89 8.78
CA ILE A 145 -2.65 3.58 7.69
C ILE A 145 -2.81 2.07 7.57
N ALA A 146 -4.04 1.60 7.39
CA ALA A 146 -4.34 0.21 7.10
C ALA A 146 -5.43 0.13 6.03
N ALA A 147 -5.46 -0.99 5.31
CA ALA A 147 -6.57 -1.34 4.43
C ALA A 147 -7.10 -2.72 4.80
N VAL A 148 -8.41 -2.89 4.78
CA VAL A 148 -9.08 -4.16 5.08
C VAL A 148 -10.18 -4.41 4.07
N LYS A 149 -10.32 -5.66 3.65
CA LYS A 149 -11.35 -6.05 2.68
C LYS A 149 -12.74 -5.83 3.29
N HIS A 150 -13.64 -5.24 2.52
CA HIS A 150 -15.03 -5.03 2.89
C HIS A 150 -15.77 -6.38 3.00
N CYS A 151 -16.84 -6.44 3.79
CA CYS A 151 -17.63 -7.67 4.00
C CYS A 151 -18.33 -8.19 2.73
N ASN A 152 -18.40 -7.37 1.68
CA ASN A 152 -18.92 -7.78 0.36
C ASN A 152 -17.89 -8.54 -0.48
N ASN A 153 -16.65 -8.70 0.02
CA ASN A 153 -15.53 -9.36 -0.65
C ASN A 153 -15.07 -8.73 -1.97
N ILE A 154 -15.46 -7.48 -2.23
CA ILE A 154 -15.08 -6.73 -3.44
C ILE A 154 -14.32 -5.47 -3.05
N ASP A 155 -14.89 -4.67 -2.17
CA ASP A 155 -14.37 -3.34 -1.81
C ASP A 155 -13.34 -3.40 -0.69
N TYR A 156 -12.78 -2.24 -0.35
CA TYR A 156 -11.85 -2.09 0.77
C TYR A 156 -12.23 -0.89 1.63
N TRP A 157 -12.08 -1.06 2.94
CA TRP A 157 -11.98 0.05 3.87
C TRP A 157 -10.52 0.47 4.01
N VAL A 158 -10.25 1.76 3.81
CA VAL A 158 -8.96 2.38 4.12
C VAL A 158 -9.12 3.17 5.41
N VAL A 159 -8.28 2.90 6.40
CA VAL A 159 -8.40 3.43 7.75
C VAL A 159 -7.14 4.21 8.11
N THR A 160 -7.32 5.44 8.58
CA THR A 160 -6.25 6.26 9.14
C THR A 160 -6.63 6.76 10.53
N HIS A 161 -5.63 7.20 11.31
CA HIS A 161 -5.85 7.70 12.67
C HIS A 161 -5.57 9.21 12.73
N GLY A 162 -6.53 9.99 13.18
CA GLY A 162 -6.39 11.43 13.42
C GLY A 162 -5.68 11.74 14.74
N TYR A 163 -5.20 12.97 14.90
CA TYR A 163 -4.64 13.42 16.18
C TYR A 163 -5.63 13.30 17.36
N SER A 164 -6.93 13.46 17.07
CA SER A 164 -8.01 13.52 18.06
C SER A 164 -8.74 12.19 18.28
N ASN A 165 -8.07 11.12 18.74
CA ASN A 165 -8.71 9.83 19.09
C ASN A 165 -9.81 9.36 18.11
N SER A 166 -9.59 9.62 16.82
CA SER A 166 -10.60 9.50 15.79
C SER A 166 -10.00 8.68 14.68
N PHE A 167 -10.68 7.61 14.30
CA PHE A 167 -10.38 6.88 13.09
C PHE A 167 -11.18 7.50 11.94
N PHE A 168 -10.50 7.72 10.82
CA PHE A 168 -11.11 8.12 9.56
C PHE A 168 -11.14 6.89 8.66
N VAL A 169 -12.34 6.52 8.20
CA VAL A 169 -12.56 5.35 7.36
C VAL A 169 -13.08 5.83 6.01
N TYR A 170 -12.48 5.30 4.94
CA TYR A 170 -12.78 5.65 3.55
C TYR A 170 -13.09 4.38 2.76
N LEU A 171 -14.04 4.45 1.82
CA LEU A 171 -14.37 3.33 0.95
C LEU A 171 -13.55 3.42 -0.34
N LEU A 172 -12.94 2.31 -0.75
CA LEU A 172 -12.43 2.11 -2.10
C LEU A 172 -13.29 1.04 -2.78
N SER A 173 -14.04 1.45 -3.80
CA SER A 173 -14.93 0.59 -4.60
C SER A 173 -14.55 0.57 -6.07
N GLU A 174 -15.36 -0.06 -6.92
CA GLU A 174 -15.14 -0.06 -8.37
C GLU A 174 -15.26 1.34 -8.99
N GLU A 175 -16.01 2.25 -8.37
CA GLU A 175 -16.12 3.65 -8.78
C GLU A 175 -14.87 4.47 -8.42
N GLY A 176 -13.99 3.94 -7.57
CA GLY A 176 -12.76 4.56 -7.13
C GLY A 176 -12.74 4.85 -5.62
N PHE A 177 -11.81 5.71 -5.21
CA PHE A 177 -11.63 6.08 -3.81
C PHE A 177 -12.62 7.18 -3.40
N ASN A 178 -13.52 6.87 -2.47
CA ASN A 178 -14.44 7.83 -1.90
C ASN A 178 -13.79 8.59 -0.74
N THR A 179 -13.64 9.91 -0.90
CA THR A 179 -13.03 10.80 0.09
C THR A 179 -13.98 11.22 1.20
N ASP A 180 -15.28 10.94 1.09
CA ASP A 180 -16.26 11.13 2.15
C ASP A 180 -15.98 10.13 3.28
N THR A 181 -15.45 10.64 4.39
CA THR A 181 -14.99 9.79 5.49
C THR A 181 -16.05 9.56 6.55
N VAL A 182 -16.13 8.32 7.03
CA VAL A 182 -16.82 8.00 8.29
C VAL A 182 -15.83 8.21 9.43
N LYS A 183 -16.15 9.16 10.33
CA LYS A 183 -15.37 9.44 11.52
C LYS A 183 -15.89 8.62 12.71
N SER A 184 -15.06 7.74 13.24
CA SER A 184 -15.35 6.99 14.46
C SER A 184 -14.47 7.47 15.61
N LYS A 185 -15.08 7.81 16.76
CA LYS A 185 -14.36 8.16 17.99
C LYS A 185 -14.37 6.95 18.91
N THR A 186 -13.23 6.31 19.08
CA THR A 186 -13.06 5.17 19.98
C THR A 186 -11.64 5.14 20.53
N GLY A 187 -11.47 4.77 21.80
CA GLY A 187 -10.16 4.72 22.47
C GLY A 187 -9.86 5.95 23.34
N THR A 188 -8.57 6.26 23.51
CA THR A 188 -8.07 7.48 24.16
C THR A 188 -7.13 8.25 23.23
N ALA A 189 -7.04 9.57 23.38
CA ALA A 189 -6.10 10.38 22.61
C ALA A 189 -4.67 9.80 22.72
N PRO A 190 -3.97 9.62 21.58
CA PRO A 190 -2.58 9.18 21.57
C PRO A 190 -1.72 10.12 22.41
N LYS A 191 -0.88 9.55 23.28
CA LYS A 191 0.08 10.30 24.09
C LYS A 191 1.31 10.69 23.27
#